data_AF-A0A2R7JTP8-F1
#
_entry.id   AF-A0A2R7JTP8-F1
#
_cell.length_a   1.000
_cell.length_b   1.000
_cell.length_c   1.000
_cell.angle_alpha   90.00
_cell.angle_beta   90.00
_cell.angle_gamma   90.00
#
_symmetry.space_group_name_H-M   'P 1'
#
loop_
_entity.id
_entity.type
_entity.pdbx_description
1 polymer ?
#
loop_
_entity_poly.entity_id
_entity_poly.type
_entity_poly.pdbx_seq_one_letter_code
_entity_poly.pdbx_strand_id
1 'polypeptide(L)'
;MIAKIGKGSNIYGVILYNQQKVENENGAVLLLNKIPDTIDGRYSTQYFNKCFETHLSANIKTEKTVRHISLNPDPADKVSDEQFTEMAQEYMERMGYGNQPYIVFKHTDIDRTHIHIVSTCVGIDGKKIPDDYDHPRS
;
A
#
# COMPACT_ATOMS: atom_id res chain seq x y z
N MET A 1 11.64 10.52 8.88
CA MET A 1 10.61 9.85 8.05
C MET A 1 9.26 10.51 8.22
N ILE A 2 8.58 10.84 7.11
CA ILE A 2 7.23 11.40 7.09
C ILE A 2 6.29 10.37 6.46
N ALA A 3 5.18 10.08 7.14
CA ALA A 3 4.09 9.26 6.61
C ALA A 3 2.93 10.14 6.16
N LYS A 4 2.38 9.89 4.98
CA LYS A 4 1.17 10.54 4.48
C LYS A 4 0.12 9.50 4.10
N ILE A 5 -1.09 9.63 4.64
CA ILE A 5 -2.19 8.72 4.38
C ILE A 5 -3.22 9.38 3.45
N GLY A 6 -3.43 8.79 2.29
CA GLY A 6 -4.51 9.09 1.36
C GLY A 6 -5.67 8.12 1.53
N LYS A 7 -6.90 8.65 1.49
CA LYS A 7 -8.15 7.88 1.51
C LYS A 7 -8.90 8.09 0.19
N GLY A 8 -9.38 7.03 -0.44
CA GLY A 8 -10.09 7.09 -1.73
C GLY A 8 -11.07 5.93 -1.92
N SER A 9 -11.74 5.88 -3.06
CA SER A 9 -12.74 4.85 -3.40
C SER A 9 -12.37 3.98 -4.59
N ASN A 10 -11.34 4.35 -5.36
CA ASN A 10 -10.94 3.65 -6.59
C ASN A 10 -9.59 2.94 -6.39
N ILE A 11 -9.62 1.67 -5.97
CA ILE A 11 -8.37 0.92 -5.73
C ILE A 11 -7.62 0.67 -7.04
N TYR A 12 -8.36 0.39 -8.13
CA TYR A 12 -7.78 0.10 -9.43
C TYR A 12 -6.95 1.27 -9.93
N GLY A 13 -7.48 2.50 -9.81
CA GLY A 13 -6.76 3.71 -10.21
C GLY A 13 -5.47 3.93 -9.39
N VAL A 14 -5.50 3.63 -8.09
CA VAL A 14 -4.31 3.76 -7.23
C VAL A 14 -3.27 2.69 -7.60
N ILE A 15 -3.69 1.44 -7.82
CA ILE A 15 -2.78 0.37 -8.25
C ILE A 15 -2.18 0.72 -9.61
N LEU A 16 -3.00 1.15 -10.58
CA LEU A 16 -2.54 1.51 -11.92
C LEU A 16 -1.46 2.58 -11.87
N TYR A 17 -1.68 3.64 -11.10
CA TYR A 17 -0.71 4.72 -10.94
C TYR A 17 0.64 4.23 -10.40
N ASN A 18 0.63 3.43 -9.32
CA ASN A 18 1.87 2.90 -8.74
C ASN A 18 2.55 1.90 -9.68
N GLN A 19 1.78 1.05 -10.35
CA GLN A 19 2.30 0.09 -11.33
C GLN A 19 2.98 0.79 -12.51
N GLN A 20 2.43 1.91 -12.99
CA GLN A 20 3.05 2.71 -14.05
C GLN A 20 4.42 3.27 -13.64
N LYS A 21 4.62 3.61 -12.36
CA LYS A 21 5.93 4.04 -11.84
C LYS A 21 6.93 2.90 -11.80
N VAL A 22 6.48 1.69 -11.45
CA VAL A 22 7.32 0.48 -11.53
C VAL A 22 7.75 0.21 -12.96
N GLU A 23 6.83 0.27 -13.91
CA GLU A 23 7.09 -0.10 -15.30
C GLU A 23 7.91 0.95 -16.07
N ASN A 24 7.71 2.24 -15.80
CA ASN A 24 8.28 3.32 -16.61
C ASN A 24 9.38 4.13 -15.91
N GLU A 25 9.52 4.03 -14.58
CA GLU A 25 10.32 4.97 -13.78
C GLU A 25 11.25 4.27 -12.77
N ASN A 26 11.75 3.08 -13.13
CA ASN A 26 12.69 2.26 -12.32
C ASN A 26 12.16 1.88 -10.92
N GLY A 27 10.84 1.91 -10.72
CA GLY A 27 10.25 1.43 -9.48
C GLY A 27 10.31 -0.09 -9.33
N ALA A 28 9.91 -0.58 -8.17
CA ALA A 28 9.83 -2.01 -7.88
C ALA A 28 8.65 -2.35 -6.99
N VAL A 29 8.17 -3.59 -7.03
CA VAL A 29 7.32 -4.15 -5.96
C VAL A 29 8.25 -4.80 -4.94
N LEU A 30 8.26 -4.31 -3.71
CA LEU A 30 9.15 -4.81 -2.65
C LEU A 30 8.51 -5.92 -1.81
N LEU A 31 7.20 -5.82 -1.58
CA LEU A 31 6.49 -6.73 -0.69
C LEU A 31 5.03 -6.90 -1.09
N LEU A 32 4.58 -8.14 -0.98
CA LEU A 32 3.19 -8.56 -1.04
C LEU A 32 2.80 -9.18 0.30
N ASN A 33 1.84 -8.58 1.00
CA ASN A 33 1.27 -9.18 2.21
C ASN A 33 -0.10 -9.75 1.90
N LYS A 34 -0.32 -11.02 2.25
CA LYS A 34 -1.58 -11.76 2.00
C LYS A 34 -2.06 -11.68 0.55
N ILE A 35 -1.14 -11.47 -0.38
CA ILE A 35 -1.34 -11.50 -1.84
C ILE A 35 -0.39 -12.57 -2.37
N PRO A 36 -0.86 -13.54 -3.16
CA PRO A 36 0.02 -14.55 -3.75
C PRO A 36 1.07 -13.91 -4.66
N ASP A 37 2.21 -14.58 -4.77
CA ASP A 37 3.23 -14.18 -5.73
C ASP A 37 2.96 -14.80 -7.11
N THR A 38 3.54 -14.23 -8.16
CA THR A 38 3.57 -14.79 -9.52
C THR A 38 4.88 -15.53 -9.77
N ILE A 39 4.89 -16.45 -10.73
CA ILE A 39 6.07 -17.31 -11.00
C ILE A 39 7.27 -16.50 -11.49
N ASP A 40 7.01 -15.40 -12.20
CA ASP A 40 8.02 -14.55 -12.82
C ASP A 40 8.21 -13.20 -12.12
N GLY A 41 7.51 -12.96 -10.99
CA GLY A 41 7.53 -11.68 -10.28
C GLY A 41 6.96 -10.52 -11.09
N ARG A 42 6.20 -10.79 -12.15
CA ARG A 42 5.50 -9.77 -12.95
C ARG A 42 4.04 -9.73 -12.55
N TYR A 43 3.53 -8.52 -12.36
CA TYR A 43 2.15 -8.30 -11.93
C TYR A 43 1.45 -7.33 -12.87
N SER A 44 0.19 -7.61 -13.19
CA SER A 44 -0.66 -6.65 -13.88
C SER A 44 -1.52 -5.88 -12.87
N THR A 45 -1.99 -4.70 -13.26
CA THR A 45 -2.96 -3.95 -12.45
C THR A 45 -4.21 -4.78 -12.18
N GLN A 46 -4.68 -5.55 -13.17
CA GLN A 46 -5.84 -6.42 -13.06
C GLN A 46 -5.60 -7.55 -12.05
N TYR A 47 -4.41 -8.16 -12.05
CA TYR A 47 -4.04 -9.18 -11.07
C TYR A 47 -4.14 -8.63 -9.65
N PHE A 48 -3.50 -7.50 -9.38
CA PHE A 48 -3.55 -6.88 -8.05
C PHE A 48 -4.97 -6.47 -7.66
N ASN A 49 -5.73 -5.86 -8.57
CA ASN A 49 -7.13 -5.50 -8.28
C ASN A 49 -7.96 -6.72 -7.87
N LYS A 50 -7.76 -7.86 -8.54
CA LYS A 50 -8.44 -9.12 -8.22
C LYS A 50 -8.16 -9.57 -6.78
N CYS A 51 -6.94 -9.38 -6.28
CA CYS A 51 -6.57 -9.75 -4.92
C CYS A 51 -7.30 -8.94 -3.83
N PHE A 52 -7.85 -7.77 -4.16
CA PHE A 52 -8.65 -6.96 -3.22
C PHE A 52 -10.16 -7.19 -3.32
N GLU A 53 -10.65 -7.85 -4.37
CA GLU A 53 -12.08 -7.98 -4.64
C GLU A 53 -12.86 -8.59 -3.48
N THR A 54 -12.33 -9.63 -2.82
CA THR A 54 -13.03 -10.27 -1.69
C THR A 54 -13.35 -9.28 -0.57
N HIS A 55 -12.40 -8.39 -0.25
CA HIS A 55 -12.59 -7.38 0.79
C HIS A 55 -13.52 -6.26 0.31
N LEU A 56 -13.37 -5.82 -0.95
CA LEU A 56 -14.20 -4.77 -1.51
C LEU A 56 -15.66 -5.19 -1.68
N SER A 57 -15.92 -6.44 -2.07
CA SER A 57 -17.27 -7.00 -2.19
C SER A 57 -17.93 -7.26 -0.84
N ALA A 58 -17.15 -7.50 0.22
CA ALA A 58 -17.68 -7.62 1.58
C ALA A 58 -18.11 -6.26 2.17
N ASN A 59 -17.73 -5.13 1.56
CA ASN A 59 -17.98 -3.81 2.09
C ASN A 59 -19.46 -3.53 2.36
N ILE A 60 -19.77 -3.14 3.59
CA ILE A 60 -21.15 -2.85 4.01
C ILE A 60 -21.53 -1.39 3.73
N LYS A 61 -20.66 -0.43 4.10
CA LYS A 61 -21.00 1.00 4.08
C LYS A 61 -19.81 1.96 3.94
N THR A 62 -18.60 1.45 3.71
CA THR A 62 -17.40 2.28 3.65
C THR A 62 -17.30 2.94 2.29
N GLU A 63 -17.39 4.26 2.21
CA GLU A 63 -17.26 4.99 0.94
C GLU A 63 -15.81 5.06 0.46
N LYS A 64 -14.89 5.36 1.38
CA LYS A 64 -13.45 5.47 1.11
C LYS A 64 -12.73 4.19 1.53
N THR A 65 -12.91 3.16 0.73
CA THR A 65 -12.37 1.81 0.96
C THR A 65 -10.85 1.74 0.83
N VAL A 66 -10.23 2.62 0.04
CA VAL A 66 -8.79 2.58 -0.24
C VAL A 66 -7.99 3.25 0.87
N ARG A 67 -6.85 2.64 1.21
CA ARG A 67 -5.76 3.26 1.97
C ARG A 67 -4.50 3.26 1.14
N HIS A 68 -3.99 4.46 0.89
CA HIS A 68 -2.76 4.68 0.17
C HIS A 68 -1.80 5.45 1.06
N ILE A 69 -0.74 4.81 1.51
CA ILE A 69 0.23 5.39 2.43
C ILE A 69 1.52 5.66 1.66
N SER A 70 2.10 6.84 1.83
CA SER A 70 3.44 7.15 1.33
C SER A 70 4.39 7.32 2.52
N LEU A 71 5.45 6.51 2.57
CA LEU A 71 6.51 6.63 3.57
C LEU A 71 7.74 7.23 2.91
N ASN A 72 8.15 8.39 3.39
CA ASN A 72 9.24 9.18 2.85
C ASN A 72 10.35 9.26 3.91
N PRO A 73 11.48 8.55 3.74
CA PRO A 73 12.68 8.75 4.55
C PRO A 73 13.18 10.20 4.45
N ASP A 74 14.05 10.60 5.38
CA ASP A 74 14.75 11.86 5.23
C ASP A 74 15.65 11.79 3.98
N PRO A 75 15.80 12.86 3.18
CA PRO A 75 16.71 12.86 2.04
C PRO A 75 18.17 12.49 2.39
N ALA A 76 18.60 12.70 3.63
CA ALA A 76 19.92 12.30 4.10
C ALA A 76 20.04 10.79 4.41
N ASP A 77 18.93 10.08 4.61
CA ASP A 77 18.90 8.67 4.97
C ASP A 77 19.12 7.80 3.73
N LYS A 78 20.10 6.89 3.80
CA LYS A 78 20.24 5.80 2.82
C LYS A 78 19.50 4.58 3.35
N VAL A 79 18.37 4.28 2.73
CA VAL A 79 17.49 3.17 3.11
C VAL A 79 17.56 2.07 2.04
N SER A 80 17.87 0.84 2.45
CA SER A 80 17.87 -0.33 1.57
C SER A 80 16.45 -0.87 1.33
N ASP A 81 16.30 -1.73 0.32
CA ASP A 81 15.01 -2.36 -0.01
C ASP A 81 14.50 -3.24 1.16
N GLU A 82 15.40 -3.90 1.89
CA GLU A 82 15.08 -4.67 3.09
C GLU A 82 14.56 -3.75 4.21
N GLN A 83 15.23 -2.63 4.46
CA GLN A 83 14.80 -1.66 5.47
C GLN A 83 13.43 -1.05 5.11
N PHE A 84 13.19 -0.77 3.82
CA PHE A 84 11.87 -0.32 3.35
C PHE A 84 10.78 -1.36 3.61
N THR A 85 11.09 -2.63 3.36
CA THR A 85 10.16 -3.74 3.59
C THR A 85 9.82 -3.87 5.08
N GLU A 86 10.83 -3.85 5.95
CA GLU A 86 10.65 -3.91 7.41
C GLU A 86 9.82 -2.73 7.92
N MET A 87 10.13 -1.50 7.49
CA MET A 87 9.38 -0.30 7.86
C MET A 87 7.91 -0.38 7.41
N ALA A 88 7.64 -0.89 6.21
CA ALA A 88 6.29 -1.05 5.71
C ALA A 88 5.50 -2.07 6.55
N GLN A 89 6.11 -3.20 6.90
CA GLN A 89 5.48 -4.23 7.73
C GLN A 89 5.18 -3.71 9.14
N GLU A 90 6.17 -3.08 9.79
CA GLU A 90 6.01 -2.51 11.13
C GLU A 90 4.93 -1.42 11.15
N TYR A 91 4.92 -0.56 10.14
CA TYR A 91 3.90 0.47 9.99
C TYR A 91 2.50 -0.15 9.86
N MET A 92 2.33 -1.10 8.94
CA MET A 92 1.03 -1.72 8.69
C MET A 92 0.52 -2.52 9.89
N GLU A 93 1.42 -3.20 10.62
CA GLU A 93 1.06 -3.90 11.86
C GLU A 93 0.53 -2.92 12.93
N ARG A 94 1.27 -1.84 13.20
CA ARG A 94 0.88 -0.83 14.19
C ARG A 94 -0.43 -0.11 13.85
N MET A 95 -0.71 0.05 12.55
CA MET A 95 -1.95 0.66 12.07
C MET A 95 -3.15 -0.31 12.07
N GLY A 96 -2.95 -1.60 12.41
CA GLY A 96 -4.01 -2.61 12.42
C GLY A 96 -4.27 -3.27 11.05
N TYR A 97 -3.37 -3.09 10.08
CA TYR A 97 -3.48 -3.63 8.72
C TYR A 97 -2.56 -4.84 8.48
N GLY A 98 -1.87 -5.36 9.50
CA GLY A 98 -0.96 -6.51 9.34
C GLY A 98 -1.61 -7.76 8.72
N ASN A 99 -2.91 -7.96 8.98
CA ASN A 99 -3.69 -9.05 8.40
C ASN A 99 -4.41 -8.70 7.09
N GLN A 100 -4.29 -7.47 6.59
CA GLN A 100 -4.90 -7.04 5.34
C GLN A 100 -4.03 -7.38 4.14
N PRO A 101 -4.61 -7.61 2.94
CA PRO A 101 -3.85 -7.59 1.72
C PRO A 101 -3.24 -6.19 1.53
N TYR A 102 -1.95 -6.11 1.20
CA TYR A 102 -1.33 -4.87 0.78
C TYR A 102 -0.11 -5.10 -0.12
N ILE A 103 0.21 -4.08 -0.90
CA ILE A 103 1.34 -4.06 -1.84
C ILE A 103 2.25 -2.90 -1.45
N VAL A 104 3.56 -3.15 -1.41
CA VAL A 104 4.59 -2.11 -1.19
C VAL A 104 5.31 -1.85 -2.51
N PHE A 105 5.11 -0.65 -3.05
CA PHE A 105 5.79 -0.14 -4.24
C PHE A 105 6.95 0.77 -3.83
N LYS A 106 8.12 0.57 -4.42
CA LYS A 106 9.26 1.51 -4.37
C LYS A 106 9.20 2.42 -5.58
N HIS A 107 9.29 3.72 -5.36
CA HIS A 107 9.42 4.71 -6.42
C HIS A 107 10.72 5.50 -6.29
N THR A 108 11.23 5.94 -7.44
CA THR A 108 12.43 6.77 -7.61
C THR A 108 12.17 7.96 -8.54
N ASP A 109 10.91 8.37 -8.65
CA ASP A 109 10.42 9.41 -9.58
C ASP A 109 10.66 10.85 -9.11
N ILE A 110 11.24 11.01 -7.92
CA ILE A 110 11.72 12.27 -7.37
C ILE A 110 13.15 12.07 -6.84
N ASP A 111 13.81 13.16 -6.43
CA ASP A 111 15.21 13.14 -5.92
C ASP A 111 15.48 12.21 -4.72
N ARG A 112 14.44 11.57 -4.16
CA ARG A 112 14.54 10.62 -3.06
C ARG A 112 13.74 9.36 -3.33
N THR A 113 14.32 8.21 -2.96
CA THR A 113 13.62 6.94 -2.93
C THR A 113 12.59 6.94 -1.81
N HIS A 114 11.39 6.48 -2.12
CA HIS A 114 10.30 6.38 -1.15
C HIS A 114 9.41 5.19 -1.51
N ILE A 115 8.53 4.81 -0.57
CA ILE A 115 7.60 3.71 -0.80
C ILE A 115 6.16 4.14 -0.67
N HIS A 116 5.31 3.44 -1.43
CA HIS A 116 3.88 3.53 -1.40
C HIS A 116 3.28 2.19 -0.98
N ILE A 117 2.40 2.21 0.01
CA ILE A 117 1.68 1.04 0.48
C ILE A 117 0.21 1.20 0.06
N VAL A 118 -0.30 0.25 -0.72
CA VAL A 118 -1.69 0.25 -1.17
C VAL A 118 -2.45 -0.90 -0.51
N SER A 119 -3.55 -0.57 0.15
CA SER A 119 -4.42 -1.52 0.85
C SER A 119 -5.89 -1.08 0.83
N THR A 120 -6.75 -1.88 1.45
CA THR A 120 -8.15 -1.57 1.73
C THR A 120 -8.36 -1.45 3.23
N CYS A 121 -9.21 -0.53 3.67
CA CYS A 121 -9.66 -0.45 5.07
C CYS A 121 -10.91 -1.28 5.34
N VAL A 122 -11.36 -2.09 4.39
CA VAL A 122 -12.50 -2.99 4.59
C VAL A 122 -11.96 -4.35 4.99
N GLY A 123 -12.26 -4.79 6.21
CA GLY A 123 -11.93 -6.12 6.68
C GLY A 123 -12.73 -7.20 5.96
N ILE A 124 -12.31 -8.45 6.11
CA ILE A 124 -13.00 -9.60 5.50
C ILE A 124 -14.45 -9.77 6.00
N ASP A 125 -14.76 -9.23 7.18
CA ASP A 125 -16.10 -9.18 7.76
C ASP A 125 -16.94 -8.00 7.23
N GLY A 126 -16.42 -7.24 6.26
CA GLY A 126 -17.08 -6.11 5.62
C GLY A 126 -17.05 -4.82 6.43
N LYS A 127 -16.48 -4.84 7.65
CA LYS A 127 -16.39 -3.67 8.51
C LYS A 127 -15.15 -2.86 8.19
N LYS A 128 -15.26 -1.55 8.44
CA LYS A 128 -14.13 -0.64 8.32
C LYS A 128 -13.15 -0.89 9.48
N ILE A 129 -11.87 -1.02 9.17
CA ILE A 129 -10.78 -0.98 10.14
C ILE A 129 -10.76 0.41 10.80
N PRO A 130 -10.64 0.50 12.14
CA PRO A 130 -10.54 1.78 12.85
C PRO A 130 -9.44 2.67 12.29
N ASP A 131 -9.71 3.97 12.17
CA ASP A 131 -8.76 4.97 11.68
C ASP A 131 -8.25 5.92 12.78
N ASP A 132 -8.20 5.43 14.02
CA ASP A 132 -7.77 6.19 15.20
C ASP A 132 -6.31 6.67 15.12
N TYR A 133 -5.52 6.06 14.22
CA TYR A 133 -4.13 6.42 13.95
C TYR A 133 -3.95 7.27 12.68
N ASP A 134 -5.04 7.55 11.94
CA ASP A 134 -4.95 8.33 10.70
C ASP A 134 -4.87 9.84 10.95
N HIS A 135 -5.07 10.28 12.20
CA HIS A 135 -5.10 11.68 12.61
C HIS A 135 -3.93 12.02 13.54
N PRO A 136 -3.31 13.21 13.39
CA PRO A 136 -2.35 13.70 14.38
C PRO A 136 -3.04 13.76 15.75
N ARG A 137 -2.47 13.10 16.75
CA ARG A 137 -2.92 13.27 18.14
C ARG A 137 -2.36 14.60 18.64
N SER A 138 -3.26 15.51 19.00
CA SER A 138 -2.97 16.77 19.71
C SER A 138 -2.54 16.52 21.14
#